data_AF-A0A3D0YCQ0-F1
#
_entry.id   AF-A0A3D0YCQ0-F1
#
_cell.length_a   1.000
_cell.length_b   1.000
_cell.length_c   1.000
_cell.angle_alpha   90.00
_cell.angle_beta   90.00
_cell.angle_gamma   90.00
#
_symmetry.space_group_name_H-M   'P 1'
#
loop_
_entity.id
_entity.type
_entity.pdbx_description
1 polymer ?
#
loop_
_entity_poly.entity_id
_entity_poly.type
_entity_poly.pdbx_seq_one_letter_code
_entity_poly.pdbx_strand_id
1 'polypeptide(L)'
;MKLNMNMKDKRWIGLGCILVVLLIVIICLVLIATKKIDINTGGTGNDVESTSSGTTPLQDGDNNVGGEKINSVYIKDKKVGSYIWFSGSNWIVLDKANDGIVLISVEPIAILNYNDKDNNYYNLSYLRHWLNEKYYKTLNNKALLMPQTFVWRQNEDGTENTVTDYIGILTKESYMKNKDMLNISKYNWTMSAPLYFIDQAYCITNSGNLETAEIDSKYGVSPIIKISNKISLRGGDGTKASPYKLEQEYIAKVGEKLNNRHSGEYISYSGLSWRIVDVNPNLTTKLVSNNVIWFEGFDTRNVPTYYPDDKYNIGNYLNTVFYNNLENKEWIAMADWYLKDFGYVPPVIDPKNPSQFENYIEDPNNPVEKPIEQIRYERNKVESISTYVGLLKFGDLLTTTDIDADWWLITQPNNSSTKLYYIYYLSGIISQADAFTKFPARPAINLDKAINITGGEGTKNNPYTISK
;
A
#
# COMPACT_ATOMS: atom_id res chain seq x y z
N MET A 1 -35.69 -4.16 30.20
CA MET A 1 -36.91 -4.77 29.64
C MET A 1 -36.49 -5.92 28.71
N LYS A 2 -36.63 -7.20 29.11
CA LYS A 2 -36.25 -8.34 28.26
C LYS A 2 -37.41 -8.69 27.33
N LEU A 3 -37.24 -8.46 26.03
CA LEU A 3 -38.19 -8.89 25.00
C LEU A 3 -38.05 -10.41 24.78
N ASN A 4 -39.11 -11.14 25.10
CA ASN A 4 -39.18 -12.59 24.95
C ASN A 4 -39.73 -12.91 23.54
N MET A 5 -38.84 -13.16 22.57
CA MET A 5 -39.27 -13.56 21.21
C MET A 5 -39.92 -14.94 21.19
N ASN A 6 -41.02 -15.07 20.46
CA ASN A 6 -41.88 -16.25 20.48
C ASN A 6 -41.29 -17.38 19.63
N MET A 7 -41.52 -18.65 20.02
CA MET A 7 -40.99 -19.82 19.30
C MET A 7 -41.51 -19.95 17.85
N LYS A 8 -42.59 -19.26 17.48
CA LYS A 8 -43.07 -19.21 16.09
C LYS A 8 -42.14 -18.41 15.17
N ASP A 9 -41.49 -17.36 15.66
CA ASP A 9 -40.69 -16.46 14.83
C ASP A 9 -39.37 -17.10 14.38
N LYS A 10 -38.78 -17.94 15.25
CA LYS A 10 -37.59 -18.74 14.93
C LYS A 10 -37.80 -19.72 13.76
N ARG A 11 -39.03 -20.21 13.56
CA ARG A 11 -39.36 -21.11 12.43
C ARG A 11 -39.39 -20.39 11.08
N TRP A 12 -39.86 -19.14 11.05
CA TRP A 12 -39.90 -18.33 9.83
C TRP A 12 -38.50 -17.89 9.39
N ILE A 13 -37.64 -17.51 10.33
CA ILE A 13 -36.23 -17.18 10.05
C ILE A 13 -35.50 -18.41 9.49
N GLY A 14 -35.73 -19.60 10.07
CA GLY A 14 -35.15 -20.86 9.57
C GLY A 14 -35.55 -21.20 8.13
N LEU A 15 -36.84 -21.08 7.77
CA LEU A 15 -37.29 -21.29 6.39
C LEU A 15 -36.73 -20.23 5.42
N GLY A 16 -36.65 -18.96 5.84
CA GLY A 16 -36.09 -17.88 5.04
C GLY A 16 -34.63 -18.13 4.65
N CYS A 17 -33.79 -18.53 5.62
CA CYS A 17 -32.39 -18.86 5.35
C CYS A 17 -32.24 -20.05 4.38
N ILE A 18 -33.07 -21.09 4.51
CA ILE A 18 -33.04 -22.26 3.61
C ILE A 18 -33.40 -21.87 2.17
N LEU A 19 -34.41 -21.01 1.99
CA LEU A 19 -34.81 -20.50 0.67
C LEU A 19 -33.71 -19.66 0.00
N VAL A 20 -33.01 -18.81 0.76
CA VAL A 20 -31.88 -18.01 0.24
C VAL A 20 -30.71 -18.90 -0.20
N VAL A 21 -30.36 -19.92 0.58
CA VAL A 21 -29.30 -20.88 0.19
C VAL A 21 -29.69 -21.66 -1.06
N LEU A 22 -30.94 -22.11 -1.18
CA LEU A 22 -31.47 -22.76 -2.38
C LEU A 22 -31.38 -21.85 -3.62
N LEU A 23 -31.71 -20.56 -3.48
CA LEU A 23 -31.62 -19.58 -4.57
C LEU A 23 -30.17 -19.39 -5.04
N ILE A 24 -29.21 -19.30 -4.11
CA ILE A 24 -27.78 -19.18 -4.41
C ILE A 24 -27.28 -20.42 -5.16
N VAL A 25 -27.66 -21.63 -4.72
CA VAL A 25 -27.28 -22.88 -5.40
C VAL A 25 -27.82 -22.93 -6.84
N ILE A 26 -29.07 -22.50 -7.07
CA ILE A 26 -29.66 -22.43 -8.41
C ILE A 26 -28.89 -21.43 -9.29
N ILE A 27 -28.54 -20.25 -8.78
CA ILE A 27 -27.73 -19.25 -9.50
C ILE A 27 -26.36 -19.81 -9.86
N CYS A 28 -25.67 -20.50 -8.93
CA CYS A 28 -24.40 -21.15 -9.20
C CYS A 28 -24.51 -22.24 -10.29
N LEU A 29 -25.57 -23.06 -10.28
CA LEU A 29 -25.80 -24.08 -11.31
C LEU A 29 -26.05 -23.47 -12.69
N VAL A 30 -26.81 -22.37 -12.78
CA VAL A 30 -27.02 -21.63 -14.04
C VAL A 30 -25.70 -21.05 -14.57
N LEU A 31 -24.87 -20.46 -13.70
CA LEU A 31 -23.56 -19.92 -14.10
C LEU A 31 -22.57 -21.02 -14.54
N ILE A 32 -22.65 -22.22 -13.98
CA ILE A 32 -21.85 -23.38 -14.44
C ILE A 32 -22.35 -23.89 -15.79
N ALA A 33 -23.67 -23.86 -16.04
CA ALA A 33 -24.26 -24.28 -17.30
C ALA A 33 -23.92 -23.32 -18.45
N THR A 34 -24.01 -22.00 -18.25
CA THR A 34 -23.67 -21.02 -19.30
C THR A 34 -22.18 -21.04 -19.66
N LYS A 35 -21.30 -21.25 -18.68
CA LYS A 35 -19.84 -21.33 -18.90
C LYS A 35 -19.39 -22.58 -19.67
N LYS A 36 -20.31 -23.49 -20.02
CA LYS A 36 -20.02 -24.76 -20.72
C LYS A 36 -20.40 -24.75 -22.21
N ILE A 37 -20.92 -23.63 -22.73
CA ILE A 37 -21.43 -23.51 -24.10
C ILE A 37 -20.38 -22.96 -25.09
N ASP A 38 -19.38 -22.20 -24.63
CA ASP A 38 -18.31 -21.67 -25.48
C ASP A 38 -17.16 -22.68 -25.68
N ILE A 39 -17.40 -23.73 -26.48
CA ILE A 39 -16.33 -24.57 -27.04
C ILE A 39 -16.48 -24.65 -28.57
N ASN A 40 -15.41 -24.25 -29.26
CA ASN A 40 -15.28 -24.21 -30.72
C ASN A 40 -15.74 -25.49 -31.43
N THR A 41 -16.57 -25.32 -32.47
CA THR A 41 -16.61 -26.22 -33.63
C THR A 41 -15.93 -25.54 -34.81
N GLY A 42 -14.77 -26.04 -35.23
CA GLY A 42 -14.10 -25.60 -36.47
C GLY A 42 -14.27 -26.61 -37.60
N GLY A 43 -14.23 -26.14 -38.86
CA GLY A 43 -13.93 -27.00 -40.01
C GLY A 43 -14.70 -26.70 -41.31
N THR A 44 -13.96 -26.73 -42.43
CA THR A 44 -14.39 -26.63 -43.84
C THR A 44 -14.85 -25.23 -44.32
N GLY A 45 -14.41 -24.73 -45.49
CA GLY A 45 -13.38 -25.23 -46.41
C GLY A 45 -13.30 -24.44 -47.73
N ASN A 46 -12.33 -24.82 -48.58
CA ASN A 46 -12.16 -24.53 -50.01
C ASN A 46 -11.24 -23.38 -50.45
N ASP A 47 -10.40 -23.76 -51.43
CA ASP A 47 -9.29 -23.05 -52.08
C ASP A 47 -9.74 -22.25 -53.32
N VAL A 48 -8.90 -21.31 -53.77
CA VAL A 48 -8.63 -21.05 -55.20
C VAL A 48 -7.18 -20.57 -55.38
N GLU A 49 -6.46 -21.12 -56.37
CA GLU A 49 -5.07 -20.81 -56.76
C GLU A 49 -4.94 -19.43 -57.45
N SER A 50 -3.78 -18.76 -57.42
CA SER A 50 -2.76 -18.72 -58.50
C SER A 50 -2.21 -17.27 -58.59
N THR A 51 -1.04 -16.90 -59.14
CA THR A 51 -0.02 -17.60 -59.95
C THR A 51 1.39 -16.96 -59.72
N SER A 52 2.43 -17.60 -60.24
CA SER A 52 3.87 -17.32 -60.04
C SER A 52 4.54 -16.29 -60.96
N SER A 53 5.63 -15.64 -60.50
CA SER A 53 6.95 -15.50 -61.21
C SER A 53 7.89 -14.55 -60.41
N GLY A 54 9.22 -14.69 -60.36
CA GLY A 54 10.13 -15.74 -60.85
C GLY A 54 11.62 -15.41 -60.60
N THR A 55 12.47 -16.45 -60.55
CA THR A 55 13.96 -16.46 -60.68
C THR A 55 14.87 -15.72 -59.68
N THR A 56 15.63 -16.51 -58.91
CA THR A 56 16.97 -16.22 -58.35
C THR A 56 18.07 -16.75 -59.30
N PRO A 57 19.30 -16.21 -59.25
CA PRO A 57 20.48 -16.91 -58.65
C PRO A 57 21.39 -15.94 -57.85
N LEU A 58 22.46 -16.29 -57.09
CA LEU A 58 23.06 -17.49 -56.45
C LEU A 58 23.91 -16.91 -55.28
N GLN A 59 23.72 -17.31 -54.02
CA GLN A 59 24.37 -18.42 -53.28
C GLN A 59 25.84 -18.21 -52.83
N ASP A 60 26.01 -17.90 -51.55
CA ASP A 60 26.95 -18.48 -50.55
C ASP A 60 26.39 -18.04 -49.17
N GLY A 61 26.02 -18.88 -48.21
CA GLY A 61 26.86 -19.79 -47.40
C GLY A 61 27.57 -19.00 -46.27
N ASP A 62 27.60 -19.36 -44.99
CA ASP A 62 26.77 -20.22 -44.13
C ASP A 62 27.15 -19.86 -42.66
N ASN A 63 26.37 -19.90 -41.57
CA ASN A 63 25.05 -20.43 -41.22
C ASN A 63 24.16 -19.32 -40.58
N ASN A 64 22.88 -19.60 -40.31
CA ASN A 64 22.07 -18.85 -39.33
C ASN A 64 21.11 -19.80 -38.58
N VAL A 65 21.41 -20.12 -37.31
CA VAL A 65 20.46 -20.86 -36.46
C VAL A 65 19.30 -19.91 -36.18
N GLY A 66 18.15 -20.19 -36.80
CA GLY A 66 16.93 -19.42 -36.65
C GLY A 66 16.33 -19.54 -35.26
N GLY A 67 16.92 -18.85 -34.28
CA GLY A 67 16.18 -18.43 -33.10
C GLY A 67 15.05 -17.51 -33.56
N GLU A 68 13.81 -17.83 -33.19
CA GLU A 68 12.70 -16.91 -33.37
C GLU A 68 13.10 -15.55 -32.79
N LYS A 69 12.96 -14.48 -33.59
CA LYS A 69 12.95 -13.13 -33.03
C LYS A 69 11.69 -13.02 -32.18
N ILE A 70 11.82 -13.38 -30.90
CA ILE A 70 10.96 -12.86 -29.86
C ILE A 70 11.08 -11.34 -29.98
N ASN A 71 10.07 -10.70 -30.55
CA ASN A 71 9.97 -9.24 -30.57
C ASN A 71 9.80 -8.81 -29.12
N SER A 72 10.92 -8.55 -28.44
CA SER A 72 10.96 -8.13 -27.05
C SER A 72 10.17 -6.84 -26.93
N VAL A 73 8.98 -6.94 -26.32
CA VAL A 73 8.09 -5.80 -26.15
C VAL A 73 8.64 -4.95 -25.01
N TYR A 74 9.13 -3.75 -25.32
CA TYR A 74 9.67 -2.84 -24.31
C TYR A 74 8.59 -1.94 -23.74
N ILE A 75 8.80 -1.51 -22.51
CA ILE A 75 7.91 -0.61 -21.80
C ILE A 75 7.79 0.78 -22.48
N LYS A 76 8.84 1.25 -23.19
CA LYS A 76 8.86 2.52 -23.93
C LYS A 76 7.80 2.62 -25.03
N ASP A 77 7.44 1.48 -25.60
CA ASP A 77 6.52 1.36 -26.73
C ASP A 77 5.05 1.40 -26.26
N LYS A 78 4.81 1.46 -24.94
CA LYS A 78 3.47 1.53 -24.35
C LYS A 78 2.91 2.93 -24.31
N LYS A 79 1.57 3.04 -24.21
CA LYS A 79 0.86 4.32 -24.15
C LYS A 79 0.91 4.91 -22.74
N VAL A 80 0.90 6.24 -22.65
CA VAL A 80 0.52 6.95 -21.42
C VAL A 80 -0.89 6.49 -21.01
N GLY A 81 -1.14 6.35 -19.70
CA GLY A 81 -2.35 5.75 -19.16
C GLY A 81 -2.39 4.22 -19.15
N SER A 82 -1.31 3.53 -19.57
CA SER A 82 -1.20 2.07 -19.36
C SER A 82 -0.90 1.75 -17.90
N TYR A 83 -1.38 0.60 -17.43
CA TYR A 83 -1.08 0.07 -16.11
C TYR A 83 0.11 -0.88 -16.13
N ILE A 84 0.94 -0.83 -15.08
CA ILE A 84 2.09 -1.71 -14.83
C ILE A 84 1.98 -2.28 -13.41
N TRP A 85 2.26 -3.56 -13.25
CA TRP A 85 2.46 -4.18 -11.94
C TRP A 85 3.95 -4.14 -11.61
N PHE A 86 4.28 -3.54 -10.47
CA PHE A 86 5.65 -3.45 -9.98
C PHE A 86 5.64 -3.32 -8.46
N SER A 87 6.43 -4.15 -7.77
CA SER A 87 6.67 -4.04 -6.33
C SER A 87 5.39 -4.02 -5.50
N GLY A 88 4.51 -5.01 -5.71
CA GLY A 88 3.29 -5.19 -4.92
C GLY A 88 2.16 -4.20 -5.21
N SER A 89 2.31 -3.34 -6.22
CA SER A 89 1.37 -2.26 -6.54
C SER A 89 1.10 -2.13 -8.05
N ASN A 90 -0.10 -1.62 -8.37
CA ASN A 90 -0.42 -1.12 -9.71
C ASN A 90 0.07 0.32 -9.86
N TRP A 91 0.64 0.62 -11.02
CA TRP A 91 1.15 1.94 -11.40
C TRP A 91 0.57 2.38 -12.75
N ILE A 92 0.41 3.67 -12.98
CA ILE A 92 0.04 4.28 -14.27
C ILE A 92 1.26 4.91 -14.92
N VAL A 93 1.44 4.69 -16.23
CA VAL A 93 2.39 5.44 -17.06
C VAL A 93 1.92 6.89 -17.18
N LEU A 94 2.60 7.81 -16.48
CA LEU A 94 2.37 9.25 -16.55
C LEU A 94 3.00 9.87 -17.80
N ASP A 95 4.28 9.60 -18.02
CA ASP A 95 5.07 10.29 -19.03
C ASP A 95 6.20 9.41 -19.57
N LYS A 96 6.70 9.73 -20.76
CA LYS A 96 7.75 8.98 -21.45
C LYS A 96 8.89 9.92 -21.83
N ALA A 97 9.95 9.89 -21.05
CA ALA A 97 11.20 10.58 -21.35
C ALA A 97 12.09 9.74 -22.29
N ASN A 98 13.09 10.39 -22.89
CA ASN A 98 14.03 9.75 -23.83
C ASN A 98 14.85 8.61 -23.19
N ASP A 99 15.03 8.63 -21.88
CA ASP A 99 15.85 7.70 -21.09
C ASP A 99 15.05 6.81 -20.12
N GLY A 100 13.83 7.22 -19.76
CA GLY A 100 13.02 6.55 -18.74
C GLY A 100 11.52 6.85 -18.84
N ILE A 101 10.75 6.17 -18.01
CA ILE A 101 9.28 6.26 -17.96
C ILE A 101 8.89 6.65 -16.55
N VAL A 102 8.02 7.67 -16.46
CA VAL A 102 7.51 8.17 -15.19
C VAL A 102 6.24 7.42 -14.86
N LEU A 103 6.20 6.83 -13.66
CA LEU A 103 5.08 6.05 -13.14
C LEU A 103 4.54 6.68 -11.86
N ILE A 104 3.23 6.58 -11.64
CA ILE A 104 2.58 6.92 -10.35
C ILE A 104 1.80 5.73 -9.81
N SER A 105 1.76 5.53 -8.49
CA SER A 105 0.92 4.50 -7.88
C SER A 105 -0.56 4.81 -8.10
N VAL A 106 -1.36 3.79 -8.43
CA VAL A 106 -2.80 3.95 -8.69
C VAL A 106 -3.57 4.36 -7.44
N GLU A 107 -3.25 3.71 -6.34
CA GLU A 107 -3.80 4.03 -5.02
C GLU A 107 -2.71 4.71 -4.18
N PRO A 108 -3.05 5.51 -3.16
CA PRO A 108 -2.10 5.91 -2.13
C PRO A 108 -1.46 4.67 -1.47
N ILE A 109 -0.21 4.78 -1.00
CA ILE A 109 0.48 3.69 -0.28
C ILE A 109 0.46 3.83 1.24
N ALA A 110 0.18 5.05 1.72
CA ALA A 110 0.02 5.42 3.12
C ALA A 110 -0.76 6.74 3.19
N ILE A 111 -1.21 7.11 4.38
CA ILE A 111 -1.76 8.43 4.69
C ILE A 111 -0.85 9.12 5.71
N LEU A 112 -0.33 10.30 5.36
CA LEU A 112 0.72 11.04 6.09
C LEU A 112 0.39 12.54 6.20
N ASN A 113 1.00 13.21 7.17
CA ASN A 113 1.21 14.65 7.12
C ASN A 113 2.29 15.00 6.09
N TYR A 114 2.24 16.23 5.57
CA TYR A 114 3.26 16.76 4.67
C TYR A 114 4.54 17.07 5.44
N ASN A 115 4.42 17.82 6.54
CA ASN A 115 5.51 18.12 7.47
C ASN A 115 5.00 18.24 8.93
N ASP A 116 5.89 18.33 9.91
CA ASP A 116 5.53 18.66 11.29
C ASP A 116 5.89 20.12 11.60
N LYS A 117 4.86 20.99 11.52
CA LYS A 117 4.90 22.44 11.79
C LYS A 117 5.93 23.24 10.97
N ASP A 118 5.94 24.55 11.23
CA ASP A 118 6.94 25.58 10.89
C ASP A 118 7.28 25.87 9.42
N ASN A 119 7.25 24.90 8.49
CA ASN A 119 7.35 25.19 7.04
C ASN A 119 6.82 24.09 6.10
N ASN A 120 6.44 24.53 4.90
CA ASN A 120 5.94 23.74 3.78
C ASN A 120 7.02 23.35 2.75
N TYR A 121 8.31 23.39 3.11
CA TYR A 121 9.39 23.19 2.14
C TYR A 121 9.59 21.70 1.84
N TYR A 122 9.29 21.27 0.60
CA TYR A 122 9.30 19.84 0.26
C TYR A 122 10.65 19.17 0.50
N ASN A 123 11.75 19.89 0.24
CA ASN A 123 13.11 19.37 0.42
C ASN A 123 13.45 19.01 1.87
N LEU A 124 12.79 19.65 2.86
CA LEU A 124 12.94 19.39 4.30
C LEU A 124 11.76 18.60 4.89
N SER A 125 10.74 18.31 4.07
CA SER A 125 9.47 17.75 4.55
C SER A 125 9.61 16.32 5.05
N TYR A 126 8.91 16.00 6.15
CA TYR A 126 8.69 14.63 6.61
C TYR A 126 8.32 13.70 5.44
N LEU A 127 7.36 14.11 4.62
CA LEU A 127 6.83 13.32 3.51
C LEU A 127 7.94 12.87 2.54
N ARG A 128 8.85 13.77 2.16
CA ARG A 128 9.99 13.46 1.30
C ARG A 128 10.96 12.47 1.95
N HIS A 129 11.27 12.65 3.23
CA HIS A 129 12.14 11.75 3.99
C HIS A 129 11.53 10.35 4.09
N TRP A 130 10.26 10.22 4.46
CA TRP A 130 9.58 8.92 4.53
C TRP A 130 9.58 8.18 3.19
N LEU A 131 9.35 8.90 2.08
CA LEU A 131 9.40 8.32 0.73
C LEU A 131 10.77 7.75 0.40
N ASN A 132 11.84 8.52 0.61
CA ASN A 132 13.18 8.15 0.15
C ASN A 132 14.00 7.34 1.18
N GLU A 133 13.62 7.33 2.45
CA GLU A 133 14.31 6.58 3.51
C GLU A 133 13.56 5.34 4.00
N LYS A 134 12.22 5.36 4.07
CA LYS A 134 11.40 4.21 4.48
C LYS A 134 10.85 3.47 3.26
N TYR A 135 9.98 4.11 2.47
CA TYR A 135 9.31 3.43 1.36
C TYR A 135 10.28 2.91 0.30
N TYR A 136 11.31 3.69 -0.06
CA TYR A 136 12.37 3.27 -0.98
C TYR A 136 13.01 1.92 -0.60
N LYS A 137 13.19 1.61 0.69
CA LYS A 137 13.78 0.34 1.13
C LYS A 137 12.91 -0.87 0.79
N THR A 138 11.58 -0.68 0.76
CA THR A 138 10.59 -1.74 0.53
C THR A 138 10.42 -2.14 -0.94
N LEU A 139 10.88 -1.32 -1.89
CA LEU A 139 10.70 -1.54 -3.32
C LEU A 139 11.48 -2.76 -3.84
N ASN A 140 10.84 -3.56 -4.69
CA ASN A 140 11.47 -4.62 -5.48
C ASN A 140 12.41 -4.01 -6.54
N ASN A 141 13.50 -4.72 -6.85
CA ASN A 141 14.50 -4.41 -7.87
C ASN A 141 14.79 -2.90 -8.07
N LYS A 142 15.31 -2.26 -7.02
CA LYS A 142 15.63 -0.82 -6.98
C LYS A 142 16.64 -0.37 -8.04
N ALA A 143 17.39 -1.29 -8.65
CA ALA A 143 18.30 -1.00 -9.76
C ALA A 143 17.59 -0.59 -11.06
N LEU A 144 16.26 -0.80 -11.16
CA LEU A 144 15.44 -0.28 -12.26
C LEU A 144 15.11 1.21 -12.13
N LEU A 145 15.19 1.76 -10.92
CA LEU A 145 14.83 3.14 -10.60
C LEU A 145 15.91 4.10 -11.10
N MET A 146 15.48 5.23 -11.63
CA MET A 146 16.33 6.34 -12.04
C MET A 146 16.01 7.55 -11.16
N PRO A 147 17.01 8.32 -10.70
CA PRO A 147 16.74 9.59 -10.06
C PRO A 147 16.14 10.56 -11.10
N GLN A 148 15.28 11.46 -10.64
CA GLN A 148 14.73 12.53 -11.46
C GLN A 148 14.66 13.83 -10.66
N THR A 149 14.87 14.95 -11.36
CA THR A 149 14.74 16.27 -10.77
C THR A 149 13.27 16.71 -10.80
N PHE A 150 12.74 17.08 -9.65
CA PHE A 150 11.41 17.63 -9.49
C PHE A 150 11.49 19.11 -9.13
N VAL A 151 10.72 19.94 -9.83
CA VAL A 151 10.46 21.35 -9.46
C VAL A 151 9.30 21.35 -8.48
N TRP A 152 9.57 21.58 -7.19
CA TRP A 152 8.52 21.58 -6.18
C TRP A 152 7.99 22.99 -5.90
N ARG A 153 8.71 24.04 -6.31
CA ARG A 153 8.24 25.44 -6.23
C ARG A 153 8.93 26.30 -7.29
N GLN A 154 8.15 27.20 -7.89
CA GLN A 154 8.64 28.33 -8.68
C GLN A 154 8.52 29.60 -7.83
N ASN A 155 9.54 30.46 -7.88
CA ASN A 155 9.63 31.69 -7.10
C ASN A 155 9.23 32.92 -7.96
N GLU A 156 8.92 34.06 -7.33
CA GLU A 156 8.48 35.28 -8.02
C GLU A 156 9.56 35.89 -8.95
N ASP A 157 10.84 35.64 -8.65
CA ASP A 157 11.99 36.04 -9.46
C ASP A 157 12.25 35.13 -10.69
N GLY A 158 11.41 34.11 -10.88
CA GLY A 158 11.51 33.10 -11.94
C GLY A 158 12.47 31.95 -11.64
N THR A 159 13.11 31.92 -10.46
CA THR A 159 13.93 30.78 -10.05
C THR A 159 13.09 29.58 -9.61
N GLU A 160 13.69 28.39 -9.62
CA GLU A 160 13.03 27.12 -9.27
C GLU A 160 13.71 26.45 -8.08
N ASN A 161 12.92 26.07 -7.07
CA ASN A 161 13.37 25.18 -6.02
C ASN A 161 13.16 23.73 -6.47
N THR A 162 14.25 22.97 -6.50
CA THR A 162 14.26 21.60 -6.98
C THR A 162 14.76 20.60 -5.95
N VAL A 163 14.42 19.34 -6.14
CA VAL A 163 15.04 18.18 -5.49
C VAL A 163 15.33 17.12 -6.55
N THR A 164 16.34 16.27 -6.34
CA THR A 164 16.63 15.14 -7.23
C THR A 164 16.60 13.86 -6.42
N ASP A 165 15.55 13.06 -6.63
CA ASP A 165 15.20 11.90 -5.80
C ASP A 165 14.81 10.71 -6.70
N TYR A 166 14.88 9.49 -6.14
CA TYR A 166 14.32 8.30 -6.80
C TYR A 166 12.80 8.25 -6.69
N ILE A 167 12.25 8.81 -5.60
CA ILE A 167 10.82 8.80 -5.31
C ILE A 167 10.36 10.22 -4.99
N GLY A 168 9.36 10.69 -5.73
CA GLY A 168 8.62 11.91 -5.44
C GLY A 168 7.12 11.64 -5.32
N ILE A 169 6.32 12.68 -5.50
CA ILE A 169 4.86 12.66 -5.66
C ILE A 169 4.50 13.66 -6.77
N LEU A 170 3.21 13.86 -7.09
CA LEU A 170 2.80 14.85 -8.10
C LEU A 170 3.27 16.25 -7.72
N THR A 171 3.78 17.02 -8.69
CA THR A 171 3.73 18.49 -8.61
C THR A 171 2.33 18.97 -8.97
N LYS A 172 1.98 20.18 -8.58
CA LYS A 172 0.76 20.88 -9.01
C LYS A 172 0.61 20.86 -10.54
N GLU A 173 1.68 21.17 -11.26
CA GLU A 173 1.72 21.28 -12.72
C GLU A 173 1.55 19.91 -13.37
N SER A 174 2.20 18.88 -12.83
CA SER A 174 2.06 17.49 -13.27
C SER A 174 0.66 16.96 -13.01
N TYR A 175 0.04 17.30 -11.88
CA TYR A 175 -1.36 16.96 -11.63
C TYR A 175 -2.29 17.63 -12.64
N MET A 176 -2.18 18.95 -12.83
CA MET A 176 -3.04 19.68 -13.78
C MET A 176 -2.89 19.16 -15.23
N LYS A 177 -1.68 18.77 -15.65
CA LYS A 177 -1.43 18.11 -16.95
C LYS A 177 -2.13 16.75 -17.10
N ASN A 178 -2.27 15.99 -16.01
CA ASN A 178 -2.68 14.57 -16.03
C ASN A 178 -4.03 14.30 -15.35
N LYS A 179 -4.75 15.34 -14.89
CA LYS A 179 -5.96 15.23 -14.04
C LYS A 179 -7.00 14.25 -14.57
N ASP A 180 -7.36 14.38 -15.85
CA ASP A 180 -8.43 13.58 -16.48
C ASP A 180 -8.07 12.09 -16.60
N MET A 181 -6.78 11.78 -16.73
CA MET A 181 -6.27 10.40 -16.75
C MET A 181 -6.19 9.80 -15.35
N LEU A 182 -5.85 10.60 -14.34
CA LEU A 182 -5.62 10.15 -12.98
C LEU A 182 -6.91 9.95 -12.20
N ASN A 183 -7.91 10.83 -12.40
CA ASN A 183 -9.22 10.77 -11.76
C ASN A 183 -9.14 10.51 -10.23
N ILE A 184 -8.23 11.23 -9.55
CA ILE A 184 -7.98 11.07 -8.11
C ILE A 184 -9.22 11.52 -7.33
N SER A 185 -9.85 10.57 -6.65
CA SER A 185 -11.10 10.76 -5.89
C SER A 185 -10.90 10.60 -4.37
N LYS A 186 -9.69 10.84 -3.88
CA LYS A 186 -9.28 10.77 -2.47
C LYS A 186 -8.30 11.92 -2.20
N TYR A 187 -8.25 12.40 -0.97
CA TYR A 187 -7.28 13.42 -0.59
C TYR A 187 -5.86 12.90 -0.79
N ASN A 188 -5.04 13.66 -1.52
CA ASN A 188 -3.66 13.28 -1.85
C ASN A 188 -2.75 14.50 -1.78
N TRP A 189 -1.53 14.33 -1.28
CA TRP A 189 -0.54 15.39 -1.30
C TRP A 189 0.07 15.60 -2.69
N THR A 190 0.30 16.85 -3.05
CA THR A 190 1.30 17.21 -4.07
C THR A 190 2.58 17.65 -3.35
N MET A 191 3.73 17.63 -4.01
CA MET A 191 4.97 18.20 -3.47
C MET A 191 5.02 19.72 -3.59
N SER A 192 4.05 20.32 -4.28
CA SER A 192 4.03 21.76 -4.50
C SER A 192 3.43 22.48 -3.30
N ALA A 193 3.98 23.65 -2.97
CA ALA A 193 3.48 24.44 -1.86
C ALA A 193 3.49 25.95 -2.17
N PRO A 194 2.43 26.70 -1.81
CA PRO A 194 2.33 28.13 -2.05
C PRO A 194 3.49 28.91 -1.40
N LEU A 195 3.78 30.09 -1.94
CA LEU A 195 4.79 31.01 -1.38
C LEU A 195 4.29 31.75 -0.13
N TYR A 196 3.01 32.11 -0.11
CA TYR A 196 2.44 33.05 0.88
C TYR A 196 1.95 32.39 2.18
N PHE A 197 1.75 31.07 2.19
CA PHE A 197 1.30 30.30 3.36
C PHE A 197 2.39 29.29 3.73
N ILE A 198 3.18 29.59 4.75
CA ILE A 198 4.32 28.77 5.17
C ILE A 198 3.89 27.43 5.80
N ASP A 199 2.66 27.36 6.28
CA ASP A 199 2.01 26.26 6.98
C ASP A 199 1.08 25.42 6.08
N GLN A 200 0.97 25.76 4.78
CA GLN A 200 0.10 25.03 3.84
C GLN A 200 0.87 24.45 2.65
N ALA A 201 0.44 23.27 2.18
CA ALA A 201 0.87 22.65 0.93
C ALA A 201 -0.32 22.45 -0.01
N TYR A 202 -0.06 22.28 -1.32
CA TYR A 202 -1.12 21.95 -2.27
C TYR A 202 -1.52 20.48 -2.15
N CYS A 203 -2.82 20.23 -2.04
CA CYS A 203 -3.44 18.91 -2.03
C CYS A 203 -4.45 18.77 -3.17
N ILE A 204 -4.69 17.52 -3.55
CA ILE A 204 -5.81 17.13 -4.40
C ILE A 204 -6.92 16.70 -3.45
N THR A 205 -8.14 17.23 -3.58
CA THR A 205 -9.28 16.83 -2.74
C THR A 205 -9.94 15.55 -3.22
N ASN A 206 -10.83 14.98 -2.41
CA ASN A 206 -11.65 13.83 -2.81
C ASN A 206 -12.56 14.08 -4.04
N SER A 207 -12.73 15.34 -4.45
CA SER A 207 -13.46 15.75 -5.66
C SER A 207 -12.53 16.01 -6.86
N GLY A 208 -11.23 15.71 -6.72
CA GLY A 208 -10.21 15.96 -7.75
C GLY A 208 -9.86 17.43 -7.95
N ASN A 209 -10.21 18.32 -7.02
CA ASN A 209 -9.83 19.74 -7.10
C ASN A 209 -8.45 19.95 -6.48
N LEU A 210 -7.70 20.92 -7.01
CA LEU A 210 -6.43 21.34 -6.44
C LEU A 210 -6.69 22.50 -5.46
N GLU A 211 -6.38 22.29 -4.19
CA GLU A 211 -6.61 23.23 -3.09
C GLU A 211 -5.36 23.30 -2.19
N THR A 212 -5.33 24.19 -1.20
CA THR A 212 -4.30 24.20 -0.15
C THR A 212 -4.84 23.61 1.14
N ALA A 213 -3.97 23.03 1.95
CA ALA A 213 -4.30 22.52 3.27
C ALA A 213 -3.10 22.61 4.23
N GLU A 214 -3.40 22.66 5.53
CA GLU A 214 -2.43 22.65 6.62
C GLU A 214 -1.48 21.45 6.51
N ILE A 215 -0.17 21.68 6.63
CA ILE A 215 0.88 20.66 6.46
C ILE A 215 0.79 19.47 7.41
N ASP A 216 0.08 19.60 8.54
CA ASP A 216 -0.16 18.53 9.52
C ASP A 216 -1.39 17.66 9.18
N SER A 217 -2.16 18.04 8.14
CA SER A 217 -3.30 17.28 7.62
C SER A 217 -2.88 15.90 7.13
N LYS A 218 -3.66 14.87 7.44
CA LYS A 218 -3.29 13.47 7.18
C LYS A 218 -3.95 12.97 5.89
N TYR A 219 -3.25 13.11 4.76
CA TYR A 219 -3.74 12.80 3.42
C TYR A 219 -2.93 11.70 2.71
N GLY A 220 -3.51 11.12 1.66
CA GLY A 220 -2.90 10.06 0.87
C GLY A 220 -1.58 10.47 0.21
N VAL A 221 -0.70 9.49 0.06
CA VAL A 221 0.59 9.64 -0.61
C VAL A 221 0.63 8.70 -1.80
N SER A 222 0.64 9.25 -3.02
CA SER A 222 0.82 8.49 -4.28
C SER A 222 2.22 8.72 -4.88
N PRO A 223 3.19 7.82 -4.60
CA PRO A 223 4.55 7.93 -5.13
C PRO A 223 4.63 8.06 -6.64
N ILE A 224 5.58 8.89 -7.08
CA ILE A 224 6.09 8.92 -8.44
C ILE A 224 7.50 8.35 -8.47
N ILE A 225 7.74 7.42 -9.40
CA ILE A 225 9.07 6.87 -9.70
C ILE A 225 9.39 7.05 -11.19
N LYS A 226 10.69 7.06 -11.53
CA LYS A 226 11.15 6.93 -12.91
C LYS A 226 11.89 5.60 -13.04
N ILE A 227 11.60 4.83 -14.09
CA ILE A 227 12.31 3.58 -14.41
C ILE A 227 12.91 3.62 -15.81
N SER A 228 13.94 2.80 -16.06
CA SER A 228 14.56 2.73 -17.39
C SER A 228 13.57 2.35 -18.49
N ASN A 229 13.63 3.02 -19.64
CA ASN A 229 12.75 2.71 -20.76
C ASN A 229 13.16 1.44 -21.56
N LYS A 230 14.31 0.84 -21.23
CA LYS A 230 14.85 -0.41 -21.82
C LYS A 230 14.39 -1.70 -21.11
N ILE A 231 13.35 -1.61 -20.29
CA ILE A 231 12.77 -2.74 -19.55
C ILE A 231 11.87 -3.57 -20.48
N SER A 232 11.97 -4.89 -20.38
CA SER A 232 11.21 -5.86 -21.17
C SER A 232 9.97 -6.34 -20.41
N LEU A 233 8.91 -6.70 -21.14
CA LEU A 233 7.63 -7.10 -20.55
C LEU A 233 7.38 -8.59 -20.74
N ARG A 234 6.97 -9.28 -19.65
CA ARG A 234 6.65 -10.71 -19.63
C ARG A 234 5.17 -11.04 -19.89
N GLY A 235 4.32 -10.02 -19.95
CA GLY A 235 2.88 -10.19 -20.15
C GLY A 235 2.05 -8.99 -19.66
N GLY A 236 0.74 -9.19 -19.64
CA GLY A 236 -0.26 -8.14 -19.41
C GLY A 236 -0.63 -7.38 -20.69
N ASP A 237 -1.83 -6.80 -20.72
CA ASP A 237 -2.32 -5.97 -21.83
C ASP A 237 -2.21 -4.46 -21.55
N GLY A 238 -1.96 -4.08 -20.29
CA GLY A 238 -1.83 -2.69 -19.85
C GLY A 238 -3.12 -2.08 -19.28
N THR A 239 -4.16 -2.87 -19.01
CA THR A 239 -5.37 -2.45 -18.28
C THR A 239 -5.20 -2.59 -16.76
N LYS A 240 -6.06 -1.94 -15.94
CA LYS A 240 -6.04 -2.09 -14.46
C LYS A 240 -6.24 -3.54 -14.01
N ALA A 241 -6.91 -4.37 -14.83
CA ALA A 241 -7.16 -5.79 -14.54
C ALA A 241 -6.03 -6.72 -15.01
N SER A 242 -5.31 -6.35 -16.08
CA SER A 242 -4.21 -7.12 -16.67
C SER A 242 -3.01 -6.19 -16.94
N PRO A 243 -2.42 -5.62 -15.87
CA PRO A 243 -1.33 -4.65 -15.98
C PRO A 243 -0.07 -5.29 -16.58
N TYR A 244 0.75 -4.49 -17.27
CA TYR A 244 2.02 -4.98 -17.80
C TYR A 244 2.94 -5.46 -16.67
N LYS A 245 3.46 -6.68 -16.79
CA LYS A 245 4.44 -7.25 -15.86
C LYS A 245 5.85 -7.10 -16.44
N LEU A 246 6.82 -6.70 -15.61
CA LEU A 246 8.22 -6.54 -16.01
C LEU A 246 8.97 -7.89 -15.95
N GLU A 247 9.83 -8.19 -16.93
CA GLU A 247 10.71 -9.36 -16.88
C GLU A 247 11.67 -9.31 -15.68
N GLN A 248 12.17 -8.10 -15.40
CA GLN A 248 13.12 -7.82 -14.32
C GLN A 248 12.49 -7.85 -12.92
N GLU A 249 11.18 -8.08 -12.77
CA GLU A 249 10.54 -8.20 -11.46
C GLU A 249 10.72 -9.61 -10.89
N TYR A 250 11.47 -9.72 -9.80
CA TYR A 250 11.79 -10.99 -9.17
C TYR A 250 10.59 -11.62 -8.45
N ILE A 251 10.07 -12.73 -9.00
CA ILE A 251 9.10 -13.62 -8.34
C ILE A 251 9.89 -14.62 -7.50
N ALA A 252 9.51 -14.83 -6.24
CA ALA A 252 10.15 -15.84 -5.39
C ALA A 252 9.81 -17.26 -5.84
N LYS A 253 10.78 -18.17 -5.70
CA LYS A 253 10.63 -19.60 -5.92
C LYS A 253 10.21 -20.30 -4.63
N VAL A 254 9.70 -21.52 -4.80
CA VAL A 254 9.41 -22.43 -3.69
C VAL A 254 10.69 -22.68 -2.86
N GLY A 255 10.56 -22.60 -1.54
CA GLY A 255 11.66 -22.73 -0.57
C GLY A 255 12.37 -21.42 -0.20
N GLU A 256 12.09 -20.29 -0.86
CA GLU A 256 12.66 -18.99 -0.48
C GLU A 256 11.98 -18.41 0.77
N LYS A 257 12.74 -17.64 1.55
CA LYS A 257 12.24 -16.99 2.77
C LYS A 257 11.26 -15.87 2.46
N LEU A 258 10.18 -15.82 3.24
CA LEU A 258 9.14 -14.79 3.11
C LEU A 258 9.65 -13.39 3.45
N ASN A 259 10.62 -13.27 4.35
CA ASN A 259 11.23 -11.98 4.73
C ASN A 259 12.19 -11.38 3.67
N ASN A 260 12.34 -12.04 2.52
CA ASN A 260 12.95 -11.44 1.33
C ASN A 260 11.92 -10.79 0.38
N ARG A 261 10.64 -10.74 0.77
CA ARG A 261 9.53 -10.21 -0.05
C ARG A 261 9.19 -8.76 0.29
N HIS A 262 8.44 -8.13 -0.62
CA HIS A 262 8.26 -6.69 -0.71
C HIS A 262 6.87 -6.24 -0.26
N SER A 263 6.76 -4.97 0.14
CA SER A 263 5.49 -4.37 0.56
C SER A 263 4.45 -4.44 -0.57
N GLY A 264 3.18 -4.63 -0.19
CA GLY A 264 2.04 -4.73 -1.10
C GLY A 264 1.80 -6.12 -1.70
N GLU A 265 2.80 -7.02 -1.73
CA GLU A 265 2.64 -8.41 -2.18
C GLU A 265 1.64 -9.18 -1.28
N TYR A 266 0.91 -10.13 -1.87
CA TYR A 266 -0.19 -10.86 -1.24
C TYR A 266 0.23 -12.25 -0.75
N ILE A 267 -0.33 -12.67 0.38
CA ILE A 267 -0.14 -14.00 0.99
C ILE A 267 -1.51 -14.62 1.30
N SER A 268 -1.63 -15.94 1.12
CA SER A 268 -2.73 -16.75 1.65
C SER A 268 -2.24 -17.51 2.87
N TYR A 269 -2.88 -17.27 4.01
CA TYR A 269 -2.52 -17.87 5.30
C TYR A 269 -3.76 -17.99 6.19
N SER A 270 -3.98 -19.17 6.78
CA SER A 270 -5.14 -19.48 7.64
C SER A 270 -6.50 -19.18 6.99
N GLY A 271 -6.65 -19.52 5.70
CA GLY A 271 -7.85 -19.22 4.90
C GLY A 271 -8.10 -17.73 4.62
N LEU A 272 -7.22 -16.83 5.06
CA LEU A 272 -7.32 -15.38 4.89
C LEU A 272 -6.33 -14.87 3.84
N SER A 273 -6.70 -13.77 3.17
CA SER A 273 -5.78 -13.00 2.34
C SER A 273 -5.10 -11.93 3.19
N TRP A 274 -3.79 -11.84 3.07
CA TRP A 274 -2.94 -10.86 3.73
C TRP A 274 -2.13 -10.08 2.71
N ARG A 275 -1.63 -8.91 3.10
CA ARG A 275 -0.63 -8.14 2.34
C ARG A 275 0.59 -7.89 3.20
N ILE A 276 1.79 -7.99 2.60
CA ILE A 276 3.04 -7.61 3.26
C ILE A 276 3.04 -6.10 3.47
N VAL A 277 3.28 -5.67 4.70
CA VAL A 277 3.40 -4.27 5.08
C VAL A 277 4.87 -3.86 5.00
N ASP A 278 5.73 -4.61 5.69
CA ASP A 278 7.17 -4.37 5.80
C ASP A 278 7.89 -5.62 6.33
N VAL A 279 9.22 -5.61 6.36
CA VAL A 279 10.06 -6.60 7.05
C VAL A 279 10.75 -5.91 8.22
N ASN A 280 10.47 -6.37 9.44
CA ASN A 280 10.99 -5.76 10.65
C ASN A 280 12.51 -6.00 10.82
N PRO A 281 13.23 -5.18 11.60
CA PRO A 281 14.67 -5.37 11.86
C PRO A 281 15.06 -6.74 12.45
N ASN A 282 14.13 -7.41 13.14
CA ASN A 282 14.31 -8.78 13.66
C ASN A 282 14.06 -9.89 12.61
N LEU A 283 13.88 -9.50 11.34
CA LEU A 283 13.60 -10.34 10.18
C LEU A 283 12.23 -11.04 10.17
N THR A 284 11.29 -10.63 11.02
CA THR A 284 9.87 -11.05 10.92
C THR A 284 9.16 -10.25 9.82
N THR A 285 8.20 -10.87 9.14
CA THR A 285 7.42 -10.21 8.07
C THR A 285 6.13 -9.66 8.65
N LYS A 286 5.95 -8.33 8.64
CA LYS A 286 4.73 -7.66 9.09
C LYS A 286 3.65 -7.77 8.04
N LEU A 287 2.51 -8.35 8.39
CA LEU A 287 1.35 -8.51 7.51
C LEU A 287 0.16 -7.71 8.01
N VAL A 288 -0.70 -7.30 7.09
CA VAL A 288 -2.04 -6.79 7.38
C VAL A 288 -3.09 -7.62 6.64
N SER A 289 -4.20 -7.92 7.31
CA SER A 289 -5.34 -8.62 6.71
C SER A 289 -5.91 -7.78 5.56
N ASN A 290 -6.24 -8.42 4.44
CA ASN A 290 -6.94 -7.77 3.33
C ASN A 290 -8.46 -7.63 3.59
N ASN A 291 -8.95 -8.19 4.69
CA ASN A 291 -10.33 -8.07 5.15
C ASN A 291 -10.39 -7.34 6.51
N VAL A 292 -11.52 -6.70 6.79
CA VAL A 292 -11.79 -6.09 8.10
C VAL A 292 -12.63 -7.00 8.99
N ILE A 293 -12.56 -6.79 10.31
CA ILE A 293 -13.30 -7.54 11.33
C ILE A 293 -14.09 -6.57 12.20
N TRP A 294 -15.40 -6.80 12.30
CA TRP A 294 -16.31 -5.97 13.09
C TRP A 294 -16.22 -6.30 14.58
N PHE A 295 -16.26 -5.27 15.42
CA PHE A 295 -16.35 -5.34 16.87
C PHE A 295 -17.25 -4.22 17.41
N GLU A 296 -17.56 -4.24 18.70
CA GLU A 296 -18.47 -3.27 19.34
C GLU A 296 -17.87 -1.86 19.55
N GLY A 297 -16.65 -1.64 19.06
CA GLY A 297 -15.87 -0.39 19.16
C GLY A 297 -14.38 -0.70 19.07
N PHE A 298 -13.52 0.27 19.41
CA PHE A 298 -12.15 -0.03 19.86
C PHE A 298 -12.14 -0.37 21.35
N ASP A 299 -12.89 0.36 22.18
CA ASP A 299 -13.15 0.04 23.58
C ASP A 299 -14.55 0.50 24.00
N THR A 300 -15.36 -0.39 24.56
CA THR A 300 -16.78 -0.08 24.88
C THR A 300 -16.97 0.87 26.07
N ARG A 301 -15.88 1.30 26.74
CA ARG A 301 -15.90 2.28 27.85
C ARG A 301 -15.19 3.60 27.49
N ASN A 302 -14.85 3.77 26.21
CA ASN A 302 -14.11 4.92 25.67
C ASN A 302 -12.63 5.04 26.10
N VAL A 303 -11.92 3.92 26.31
CA VAL A 303 -10.48 3.92 26.60
C VAL A 303 -9.67 3.84 25.28
N PRO A 304 -8.98 4.90 24.83
CA PRO A 304 -8.38 4.96 23.49
C PRO A 304 -6.97 4.35 23.42
N THR A 305 -6.77 3.20 24.06
CA THR A 305 -5.45 2.56 24.17
C THR A 305 -5.63 1.06 24.00
N TYR A 306 -4.72 0.43 23.25
CA TYR A 306 -4.83 -0.98 22.90
C TYR A 306 -4.44 -1.87 24.08
N TYR A 307 -5.39 -2.66 24.60
CA TYR A 307 -5.19 -3.48 25.78
C TYR A 307 -5.62 -4.95 25.54
N PRO A 308 -4.68 -5.86 25.22
CA PRO A 308 -4.93 -7.28 25.01
C PRO A 308 -5.56 -8.03 26.18
N ASP A 309 -5.37 -7.57 27.42
CA ASP A 309 -5.92 -8.24 28.60
C ASP A 309 -7.33 -7.76 29.00
N ASP A 310 -7.84 -6.71 28.35
CA ASP A 310 -9.12 -6.11 28.72
C ASP A 310 -10.26 -6.53 27.78
N LYS A 311 -11.19 -7.33 28.30
CA LYS A 311 -12.34 -7.87 27.56
C LYS A 311 -13.27 -6.84 26.90
N TYR A 312 -13.19 -5.57 27.27
CA TYR A 312 -13.97 -4.49 26.66
C TYR A 312 -13.25 -3.84 25.47
N ASN A 313 -11.97 -4.18 25.28
CA ASN A 313 -11.07 -3.63 24.28
C ASN A 313 -10.94 -4.59 23.08
N ILE A 314 -10.83 -4.03 21.88
CA ILE A 314 -10.64 -4.80 20.64
C ILE A 314 -9.34 -5.61 20.66
N GLY A 315 -8.33 -5.16 21.42
CA GLY A 315 -7.08 -5.89 21.59
C GLY A 315 -7.25 -7.27 22.21
N ASN A 316 -8.19 -7.41 23.16
CA ASN A 316 -8.48 -8.70 23.78
C ASN A 316 -9.18 -9.64 22.81
N TYR A 317 -10.18 -9.17 22.07
CA TYR A 317 -10.81 -9.98 21.03
C TYR A 317 -9.80 -10.47 19.98
N LEU A 318 -8.89 -9.58 19.54
CA LEU A 318 -7.88 -9.90 18.54
C LEU A 318 -6.88 -10.96 19.02
N ASN A 319 -6.46 -10.90 20.29
CA ASN A 319 -5.44 -11.80 20.85
C ASN A 319 -6.01 -13.05 21.56
N THR A 320 -7.33 -13.10 21.80
CA THR A 320 -7.99 -14.29 22.37
C THR A 320 -8.88 -15.02 21.37
N VAL A 321 -9.82 -14.35 20.69
CA VAL A 321 -10.77 -15.01 19.79
C VAL A 321 -10.17 -15.14 18.40
N PHE A 322 -9.73 -14.03 17.79
CA PHE A 322 -9.20 -14.05 16.43
C PHE A 322 -7.92 -14.89 16.33
N TYR A 323 -6.91 -14.60 17.16
CA TYR A 323 -5.65 -15.35 17.20
C TYR A 323 -5.83 -16.88 17.36
N ASN A 324 -6.76 -17.33 18.22
CA ASN A 324 -6.98 -18.77 18.43
C ASN A 324 -7.74 -19.46 17.29
N ASN A 325 -8.39 -18.71 16.39
CA ASN A 325 -8.98 -19.24 15.16
C ASN A 325 -8.00 -19.26 13.98
N LEU A 326 -6.75 -18.81 14.16
CA LEU A 326 -5.72 -18.89 13.11
C LEU A 326 -5.06 -20.28 13.10
N GLU A 327 -4.99 -20.87 11.91
CA GLU A 327 -4.22 -22.09 11.63
C GLU A 327 -2.72 -21.81 11.79
N ASN A 328 -1.97 -22.77 12.33
CA ASN A 328 -0.51 -22.69 12.51
C ASN A 328 -0.05 -21.41 13.24
N LYS A 329 -0.79 -20.99 14.27
CA LYS A 329 -0.55 -19.73 15.01
C LYS A 329 0.85 -19.62 15.65
N GLU A 330 1.57 -20.73 15.82
CA GLU A 330 3.00 -20.78 16.19
C GLU A 330 3.96 -20.26 15.10
N TRP A 331 3.45 -19.91 13.93
CA TRP A 331 4.15 -19.14 12.89
C TRP A 331 4.15 -17.64 13.18
N ILE A 332 3.25 -17.17 14.07
CA ILE A 332 3.11 -15.77 14.43
C ILE A 332 4.08 -15.44 15.56
N ALA A 333 5.00 -14.52 15.30
CA ALA A 333 5.89 -13.96 16.31
C ALA A 333 5.17 -12.86 17.11
N MET A 334 5.34 -12.89 18.43
CA MET A 334 5.01 -11.74 19.27
C MET A 334 5.89 -10.55 18.88
N ALA A 335 5.31 -9.35 18.82
CA ALA A 335 6.02 -8.13 18.43
C ALA A 335 5.48 -6.92 19.20
N ASP A 336 6.28 -5.85 19.22
CA ASP A 336 5.91 -4.59 19.85
C ASP A 336 5.07 -3.73 18.92
N TRP A 337 3.90 -3.30 19.41
CA TRP A 337 2.96 -2.46 18.68
C TRP A 337 2.91 -1.06 19.31
N TYR A 338 3.37 -0.06 18.56
CA TYR A 338 3.52 1.33 19.02
C TYR A 338 2.19 2.10 18.99
N LEU A 339 1.83 2.70 20.13
CA LEU A 339 0.47 3.17 20.41
C LEU A 339 0.23 4.67 20.16
N LYS A 340 1.27 5.51 20.17
CA LYS A 340 1.12 6.98 20.01
C LYS A 340 1.52 7.51 18.64
N ASP A 341 0.99 8.69 18.34
CA ASP A 341 1.40 9.52 17.22
C ASP A 341 2.66 10.33 17.57
N PHE A 342 3.83 9.70 17.57
CA PHE A 342 5.10 10.43 17.68
C PHE A 342 5.46 11.23 16.41
N GLY A 343 4.52 11.36 15.46
CA GLY A 343 4.83 11.61 14.05
C GLY A 343 5.76 10.54 13.48
N TYR A 344 6.36 10.84 12.33
CA TYR A 344 7.73 10.45 12.08
C TYR A 344 8.47 11.76 11.93
N VAL A 345 9.38 12.02 12.87
CA VAL A 345 10.32 13.11 12.78
C VAL A 345 11.53 12.55 12.02
N PRO A 346 11.90 13.06 10.84
CA PRO A 346 13.15 12.64 10.20
C PRO A 346 14.33 13.01 11.10
N PRO A 347 15.46 12.26 11.11
CA PRO A 347 16.67 12.74 11.76
C PRO A 347 17.05 14.10 11.16
N VAL A 348 17.27 15.11 12.01
CA VAL A 348 17.64 16.45 11.55
C VAL A 348 19.06 16.40 10.99
N ILE A 349 19.16 16.21 9.68
CA ILE A 349 20.40 16.35 8.92
C ILE A 349 20.31 17.63 8.10
N ASP A 350 20.32 18.78 8.79
CA ASP A 350 20.87 19.99 8.18
C ASP A 350 22.41 19.87 8.25
N PRO A 351 23.12 19.68 7.12
CA PRO A 351 24.59 19.64 7.11
C PRO A 351 25.23 20.99 7.50
N LYS A 352 24.45 22.05 7.72
CA LYS A 352 24.92 23.35 8.22
C LYS A 352 24.50 23.67 9.66
N ASN A 353 23.55 22.95 10.26
CA ASN A 353 23.10 23.23 11.63
C ASN A 353 22.46 22.00 12.33
N PRO A 354 23.27 21.03 12.80
CA PRO A 354 22.74 19.76 13.30
C PRO A 354 22.38 19.82 14.79
N SER A 355 21.09 19.84 15.12
CA SER A 355 20.60 19.52 16.47
C SER A 355 20.68 18.01 16.71
N GLN A 356 21.88 17.49 17.03
CA GLN A 356 22.08 16.05 17.24
C GLN A 356 21.52 15.53 18.58
N PHE A 357 21.18 16.45 19.49
CA PHE A 357 20.72 16.20 20.85
C PHE A 357 19.48 17.05 21.16
N GLU A 358 18.51 16.46 21.86
CA GLU A 358 17.44 17.19 22.56
C GLU A 358 17.66 17.07 24.07
N ASN A 359 17.29 18.10 24.83
CA ASN A 359 17.27 18.04 26.29
C ASN A 359 16.05 17.23 26.75
N TYR A 360 16.24 15.94 27.00
CA TYR A 360 15.19 15.08 27.54
C TYR A 360 15.06 15.27 29.06
N ILE A 361 14.10 16.12 29.47
CA ILE A 361 13.84 16.42 30.88
C ILE A 361 12.81 15.43 31.45
N GLU A 362 13.31 14.37 32.09
CA GLU A 362 12.53 13.58 33.05
C GLU A 362 12.79 13.98 34.52
N ASP A 363 13.92 14.64 34.78
CA ASP A 363 14.27 15.21 36.10
C ASP A 363 14.74 16.67 35.91
N PRO A 364 14.03 17.68 36.46
CA PRO A 364 14.45 19.08 36.38
C PRO A 364 15.75 19.38 37.14
N ASN A 365 16.27 18.44 37.95
CA ASN A 365 17.52 18.59 38.68
C ASN A 365 18.74 17.97 37.97
N ASN A 366 18.53 17.19 36.90
CA ASN A 366 19.62 16.53 36.17
C ASN A 366 19.28 16.35 34.67
N PRO A 367 19.44 17.39 33.84
CA PRO A 367 19.19 17.30 32.40
C PRO A 367 20.23 16.40 31.73
N VAL A 368 19.78 15.30 31.11
CA VAL A 368 20.64 14.40 30.33
C VAL A 368 20.49 14.74 28.85
N GLU A 369 21.56 15.23 28.23
CA GLU A 369 21.67 15.31 26.77
C GLU A 369 21.67 13.88 26.19
N LYS A 370 20.66 13.55 25.37
CA LYS A 370 20.55 12.25 24.69
C LYS A 370 20.51 12.46 23.18
N PRO A 371 21.13 11.59 22.37
CA PRO A 371 20.99 11.63 20.93
C PRO A 371 19.51 11.53 20.52
N ILE A 372 19.11 12.24 19.47
CA ILE A 372 17.72 12.20 18.96
C ILE A 372 17.22 10.75 18.73
N GLU A 373 18.05 9.87 18.17
CA GLU A 373 17.69 8.46 17.96
C GLU A 373 17.51 7.67 19.27
N GLN A 374 18.26 8.00 20.32
CA GLN A 374 18.07 7.38 21.63
C GLN A 374 16.76 7.87 22.28
N ILE A 375 16.46 9.16 22.18
CA ILE A 375 15.20 9.74 22.68
C ILE A 375 14.01 9.14 21.93
N ARG A 376 14.11 8.97 20.60
CA ARG A 376 13.09 8.29 19.79
C ARG A 376 12.91 6.85 20.24
N TYR A 377 13.99 6.09 20.39
CA TYR A 377 13.94 4.72 20.86
C TYR A 377 13.27 4.61 22.24
N GLU A 378 13.62 5.50 23.18
CA GLU A 378 13.07 5.52 24.53
C GLU A 378 11.57 5.93 24.55
N ARG A 379 11.18 7.02 23.86
CA ARG A 379 9.75 7.40 23.69
C ARG A 379 8.94 6.26 23.07
N ASN A 380 9.42 5.68 21.97
CA ASN A 380 8.77 4.57 21.29
C ASN A 380 8.63 3.34 22.21
N LYS A 381 9.63 3.07 23.08
CA LYS A 381 9.60 1.94 24.01
C LYS A 381 8.56 2.12 25.12
N VAL A 382 8.38 3.35 25.64
CA VAL A 382 7.46 3.64 26.76
C VAL A 382 5.98 3.45 26.40
N GLU A 383 5.61 3.58 25.12
CA GLU A 383 4.21 3.48 24.66
C GLU A 383 4.05 2.44 23.54
N SER A 384 4.60 1.24 23.79
CA SER A 384 4.42 0.05 22.97
C SER A 384 3.84 -1.11 23.78
N ILE A 385 3.18 -2.06 23.10
CA ILE A 385 2.67 -3.28 23.74
C ILE A 385 3.05 -4.52 22.94
N SER A 386 3.65 -5.50 23.62
CA SER A 386 4.11 -6.75 23.00
C SER A 386 2.96 -7.75 22.89
N THR A 387 2.53 -8.09 21.67
CA THR A 387 1.45 -9.08 21.46
C THR A 387 1.50 -9.73 20.06
N TYR A 388 0.71 -10.78 19.84
CA TYR A 388 0.70 -11.57 18.58
C TYR A 388 -0.06 -10.88 17.44
N VAL A 389 -1.19 -10.25 17.76
CA VAL A 389 -2.05 -9.54 16.81
C VAL A 389 -2.19 -8.09 17.27
N GLY A 390 -1.95 -7.14 16.37
CA GLY A 390 -2.18 -5.72 16.57
C GLY A 390 -2.98 -5.10 15.42
N LEU A 391 -2.82 -3.80 15.21
CA LEU A 391 -3.33 -3.06 14.05
C LEU A 391 -2.19 -2.22 13.45
N LEU A 392 -2.40 -1.69 12.24
CA LEU A 392 -1.46 -0.73 11.67
C LEU A 392 -1.45 0.59 12.47
N LYS A 393 -0.29 1.21 12.56
CA LYS A 393 -0.13 2.55 13.14
C LYS A 393 -0.08 3.62 12.05
N PHE A 394 -0.29 4.88 12.42
CA PHE A 394 -0.01 6.02 11.55
C PHE A 394 1.43 5.95 11.01
N GLY A 395 1.59 6.23 9.70
CA GLY A 395 2.88 6.14 9.02
C GLY A 395 3.35 4.73 8.65
N ASP A 396 2.54 3.70 8.85
CA ASP A 396 2.74 2.38 8.22
C ASP A 396 2.27 2.39 6.76
N LEU A 397 2.89 1.54 5.94
CA LEU A 397 2.42 1.22 4.61
C LEU A 397 1.06 0.49 4.70
N LEU A 398 0.24 0.63 3.66
CA LEU A 398 -1.12 0.07 3.58
C LEU A 398 -2.11 0.66 4.60
N THR A 399 -1.80 1.84 5.15
CA THR A 399 -2.76 2.73 5.83
C THR A 399 -3.60 3.48 4.80
N THR A 400 -4.37 2.71 4.01
CA THR A 400 -4.93 3.14 2.72
C THR A 400 -6.43 2.89 2.61
N THR A 401 -7.07 3.44 1.58
CA THR A 401 -8.50 3.23 1.28
C THR A 401 -8.75 2.10 0.28
N ASP A 402 -7.94 1.04 0.33
CA ASP A 402 -8.16 -0.20 -0.41
C ASP A 402 -9.25 -1.09 0.20
N ILE A 403 -10.05 -0.52 1.12
CA ILE A 403 -11.09 -1.13 1.94
C ILE A 403 -12.31 -0.18 1.94
N ASP A 404 -13.48 -0.67 1.56
CA ASP A 404 -14.74 0.09 1.50
C ASP A 404 -15.44 0.22 2.87
N ALA A 405 -14.68 0.52 3.91
CA ALA A 405 -15.17 0.75 5.27
C ALA A 405 -14.20 1.63 6.06
N ASP A 406 -14.71 2.43 6.98
CA ASP A 406 -13.87 3.12 7.97
C ASP A 406 -13.21 2.09 8.87
N TRP A 407 -11.93 2.25 9.23
CA TRP A 407 -11.24 1.24 10.06
C TRP A 407 -10.20 1.83 11.01
N TRP A 408 -10.10 1.23 12.20
CA TRP A 408 -9.22 1.69 13.28
C TRP A 408 -7.73 1.47 12.99
N LEU A 409 -6.92 2.50 13.25
CA LEU A 409 -5.50 2.37 13.51
C LEU A 409 -5.28 2.06 15.00
N ILE A 410 -4.12 1.52 15.36
CA ILE A 410 -3.73 1.38 16.78
C ILE A 410 -3.37 2.73 17.43
N THR A 411 -3.17 3.77 16.61
CA THR A 411 -2.57 5.03 17.03
C THR A 411 -3.57 5.96 17.72
N GLN A 412 -3.24 6.35 18.95
CA GLN A 412 -3.89 7.40 19.71
C GLN A 412 -3.24 8.77 19.42
N PRO A 413 -4.00 9.84 19.15
CA PRO A 413 -3.48 11.20 19.05
C PRO A 413 -2.92 11.69 20.39
N ASN A 414 -1.76 12.38 20.38
CA ASN A 414 -1.10 12.83 21.61
C ASN A 414 -1.95 13.82 22.44
N ASN A 415 -2.81 14.59 21.78
CA ASN A 415 -3.66 15.61 22.40
C ASN A 415 -5.06 15.10 22.78
N SER A 416 -5.30 13.78 22.78
CA SER A 416 -6.60 13.21 23.14
C SER A 416 -6.53 12.12 24.21
N SER A 417 -7.42 12.22 25.19
CA SER A 417 -7.67 11.20 26.22
C SER A 417 -8.82 10.24 25.90
N THR A 418 -9.57 10.44 24.81
CA THR A 418 -10.73 9.60 24.44
C THR A 418 -10.75 9.07 23.00
N LYS A 419 -9.95 9.64 22.09
CA LYS A 419 -10.02 9.35 20.66
C LYS A 419 -8.87 8.48 20.16
N LEU A 420 -9.13 7.71 19.12
CA LEU A 420 -8.13 7.05 18.29
C LEU A 420 -8.22 7.56 16.85
N TYR A 421 -7.16 7.33 16.08
CA TYR A 421 -7.20 7.51 14.64
C TYR A 421 -7.90 6.35 13.92
N TYR A 422 -8.70 6.71 12.93
CA TYR A 422 -9.27 5.79 11.95
C TYR A 422 -9.05 6.32 10.53
N ILE A 423 -9.02 5.42 9.57
CA ILE A 423 -9.00 5.73 8.14
C ILE A 423 -10.44 6.02 7.71
N TYR A 424 -10.73 7.23 7.25
CA TYR A 424 -12.03 7.59 6.70
C TYR A 424 -12.08 7.24 5.20
N TYR A 425 -12.76 6.14 4.85
CA TYR A 425 -12.56 5.51 3.54
C TYR A 425 -13.09 6.34 2.38
N LEU A 426 -14.16 7.11 2.58
CA LEU A 426 -14.78 7.93 1.52
C LEU A 426 -13.84 9.02 1.03
N SER A 427 -13.16 9.74 1.94
CA SER A 427 -12.25 10.83 1.56
C SER A 427 -10.78 10.42 1.45
N GLY A 428 -10.34 9.33 2.08
CA GLY A 428 -8.92 8.95 2.09
C GLY A 428 -8.07 9.86 2.97
N ILE A 429 -8.57 10.12 4.18
CA ILE A 429 -7.90 10.87 5.23
C ILE A 429 -7.81 10.02 6.49
N ILE A 430 -6.91 10.38 7.40
CA ILE A 430 -7.02 9.95 8.80
C ILE A 430 -7.85 10.96 9.56
N SER A 431 -8.87 10.47 10.24
CA SER A 431 -9.73 11.24 11.14
C SER A 431 -9.67 10.63 12.53
N GLN A 432 -10.33 11.25 13.50
CA GLN A 432 -10.30 10.87 14.92
C GLN A 432 -11.72 10.72 15.47
N ALA A 433 -11.96 9.63 16.20
CA ALA A 433 -13.25 9.32 16.81
C ALA A 433 -13.06 8.71 18.20
N ASP A 434 -14.08 8.85 19.05
CA ASP A 434 -14.11 8.23 20.37
C ASP A 434 -14.03 6.70 20.27
N ALA A 435 -13.29 6.08 21.18
CA ALA A 435 -12.98 4.64 21.14
C ALA A 435 -14.21 3.72 21.19
N PHE A 436 -15.38 4.19 21.66
CA PHE A 436 -16.62 3.40 21.58
C PHE A 436 -17.25 3.37 20.17
N THR A 437 -16.73 4.13 19.21
CA THR A 437 -17.31 4.22 17.86
C THR A 437 -17.17 2.88 17.12
N LYS A 438 -18.26 2.41 16.50
CA LYS A 438 -18.31 1.09 15.86
C LYS A 438 -17.68 1.07 14.47
N PHE A 439 -16.36 1.22 14.42
CA PHE A 439 -15.56 0.89 13.25
C PHE A 439 -14.92 -0.50 13.40
N PRO A 440 -14.78 -1.26 12.30
CA PRO A 440 -14.04 -2.51 12.30
C PRO A 440 -12.52 -2.28 12.41
N ALA A 441 -11.82 -3.36 12.74
CA ALA A 441 -10.36 -3.45 12.73
C ALA A 441 -9.85 -4.07 11.42
N ARG A 442 -8.61 -3.73 11.05
CA ARG A 442 -7.81 -4.45 10.05
C ARG A 442 -6.64 -5.13 10.77
N PRO A 443 -6.76 -6.42 11.18
CA PRO A 443 -5.74 -7.09 11.97
C PRO A 443 -4.37 -7.09 11.29
N ALA A 444 -3.32 -6.89 12.09
CA ALA A 444 -1.95 -7.02 11.66
C ALA A 444 -1.22 -8.06 12.53
N ILE A 445 -0.32 -8.81 11.92
CA ILE A 445 0.48 -9.87 12.57
C ILE A 445 1.94 -9.80 12.10
N ASN A 446 2.85 -10.47 12.79
CA ASN A 446 4.22 -10.65 12.31
C ASN A 446 4.51 -12.14 12.16
N LEU A 447 4.92 -12.57 10.97
CA LEU A 447 5.31 -13.96 10.73
C LEU A 447 6.80 -14.18 11.01
N ASP A 448 7.13 -15.34 11.57
CA ASP A 448 8.48 -15.76 11.92
C ASP A 448 9.44 -15.71 10.71
N LYS A 449 10.69 -15.29 10.95
CA LYS A 449 11.76 -15.26 9.94
C LYS A 449 12.07 -16.61 9.28
N ALA A 450 11.65 -17.71 9.89
CA ALA A 450 11.80 -19.06 9.36
C ALA A 450 10.86 -19.38 8.19
N ILE A 451 9.76 -18.64 8.02
CA ILE A 451 8.72 -18.94 7.03
C ILE A 451 9.27 -18.91 5.59
N ASN A 452 8.91 -19.93 4.82
CA ASN A 452 9.26 -20.14 3.42
C ASN A 452 8.01 -20.06 2.54
N ILE A 453 8.21 -19.72 1.27
CA ILE A 453 7.17 -19.72 0.24
C ILE A 453 7.02 -21.12 -0.33
N THR A 454 5.77 -21.60 -0.43
CA THR A 454 5.43 -22.92 -1.00
C THR A 454 4.83 -22.84 -2.41
N GLY A 455 4.53 -21.64 -2.90
CA GLY A 455 4.02 -21.39 -4.25
C GLY A 455 3.36 -20.02 -4.38
N GLY A 456 2.91 -19.67 -5.59
CA GLY A 456 2.26 -18.39 -5.90
C GLY A 456 3.20 -17.31 -6.45
N GLU A 457 2.65 -16.16 -6.86
CA GLU A 457 3.38 -15.03 -7.46
C GLU A 457 3.34 -13.75 -6.59
N GLY A 458 2.72 -13.78 -5.41
CA GLY A 458 2.55 -12.59 -4.57
C GLY A 458 1.54 -11.57 -5.12
N THR A 459 0.73 -11.95 -6.11
CA THR A 459 -0.32 -11.07 -6.69
C THR A 459 -1.68 -11.34 -6.05
N LYS A 460 -2.63 -10.40 -6.13
CA LYS A 460 -3.98 -10.58 -5.57
C LYS A 460 -4.69 -11.86 -6.07
N ASN A 461 -4.47 -12.24 -7.33
CA ASN A 461 -5.11 -13.40 -7.96
C ASN A 461 -4.28 -14.69 -7.84
N ASN A 462 -3.00 -14.58 -7.46
CA ASN A 462 -2.09 -15.70 -7.24
C ASN A 462 -1.15 -15.36 -6.07
N PRO A 463 -1.68 -15.33 -4.82
CA PRO A 463 -0.93 -14.92 -3.64
C PRO A 463 0.10 -15.97 -3.25
N TYR A 464 1.14 -15.59 -2.51
CA TYR A 464 2.08 -16.58 -1.96
C TYR A 464 1.37 -17.51 -0.97
N THR A 465 1.61 -18.81 -1.11
CA THR A 465 1.35 -19.80 -0.05
C THR A 465 2.64 -20.02 0.74
N ILE A 466 2.53 -20.42 2.01
CA ILE A 466 3.67 -20.44 2.94
C ILE A 466 3.68 -21.66 3.87
N SER A 467 4.87 -22.01 4.37
CA SER A 467 5.08 -22.98 5.46
C SER A 467 6.29 -22.59 6.31
N LYS A 468 6.38 -23.09 7.55
CA LYS A 468 7.57 -22.94 8.41
C LYS A 468 8.63 -24.01 8.11
#